data_AF-A0A6N2RAJ0-F1
#
_entry.id   AF-A0A6N2RAJ0-F1
#
_cell.length_a   1.000
_cell.length_b   1.000
_cell.length_c   1.000
_cell.angle_alpha   90.00
_cell.angle_beta   90.00
_cell.angle_gamma   90.00
#
_symmetry.space_group_name_H-M   'P 1'
#
loop_
_entity.id
_entity.type
_entity.pdbx_description
1 polymer ?
#
loop_
_entity_poly.entity_id
_entity_poly.type
_entity_poly.pdbx_seq_one_letter_code
_entity_poly.pdbx_strand_id
1 'polypeptide(L)'
;MKTKFMQFIASLWEGWGEVKQVVENQPETTPLAANPAAELVKSSPVSLTDRVNRFLQSAYDFRYNLLTEETEFRPAGKVGEGFSSVGKRELNTFCLEAHARGIACWDKDISRYLYSTCVSAYHPFLLYMDELPAWDEVELTSKGNVTRKMSEMGLLNLDEFDKYPASKMPLLKNLMQMANLNLCKAYQRNYRNLPRIASFIGTSNRFDLLSDPTGSRRFLCVEVKGKIDCSHIEHKQIYAQLKHELLEGVRYWFTAEEESELKEHNKRFQRRSMMEEILYACFRPAMTEDKDEMVQRLSAADIFKVLKKQNPAAMRGVNPNAFAQQLAPLGFPRSRSRYGNYYSVVALPENTFPPANLDK
;
A
#
# COMPACT_ATOMS: atom_id res chain seq x y z
N MET A 1 18.84 -3.34 13.24
CA MET A 1 17.46 -2.99 12.80
C MET A 1 16.46 -4.12 13.03
N LYS A 2 16.81 -5.41 12.83
CA LYS A 2 15.97 -6.56 13.27
C LYS A 2 15.63 -6.55 14.79
N THR A 3 16.52 -6.04 15.64
CA THR A 3 16.29 -5.93 17.10
C THR A 3 15.54 -4.67 17.51
N LYS A 4 15.72 -3.54 16.79
CA LYS A 4 15.11 -2.25 17.18
C LYS A 4 13.64 -2.14 16.82
N PHE A 5 13.18 -2.77 15.73
CA PHE A 5 11.75 -2.78 15.38
C PHE A 5 10.93 -3.68 16.33
N MET A 6 11.49 -4.82 16.73
CA MET A 6 10.90 -5.68 17.76
C MET A 6 11.01 -5.09 19.19
N GLN A 7 12.12 -4.41 19.51
CA GLN A 7 12.27 -3.67 20.79
C GLN A 7 11.36 -2.45 20.88
N PHE A 8 11.05 -1.78 19.76
CA PHE A 8 10.12 -0.65 19.70
C PHE A 8 8.68 -1.08 20.03
N ILE A 9 8.26 -2.26 19.55
CA ILE A 9 6.95 -2.84 19.89
C ILE A 9 6.89 -3.25 21.38
N ALA A 10 8.01 -3.68 21.98
CA ALA A 10 8.07 -4.04 23.40
C ALA A 10 8.16 -2.82 24.35
N SER A 11 8.84 -1.74 23.96
CA SER A 11 9.00 -0.53 24.79
C SER A 11 7.75 0.33 24.92
N LEU A 12 6.74 0.09 24.08
CA LEU A 12 5.44 0.77 24.10
C LEU A 12 4.54 0.34 25.28
N TRP A 13 4.88 -0.77 25.97
CA TRP A 13 4.08 -1.31 27.08
C TRP A 13 4.51 -0.79 28.47
N GLU A 14 5.77 -0.45 28.71
CA GLU A 14 6.28 -0.14 30.07
C GLU A 14 6.27 1.35 30.47
N GLY A 15 5.92 2.26 29.56
CA GLY A 15 6.10 3.72 29.75
C GLY A 15 4.84 4.52 30.12
N TRP A 16 3.76 3.88 30.57
CA TRP A 16 2.51 4.58 30.91
C TRP A 16 2.47 4.96 32.40
N GLY A 17 2.88 6.18 32.70
CA GLY A 17 2.75 6.78 34.03
C GLY A 17 2.99 8.28 34.03
N GLU A 18 1.89 9.03 34.23
CA GLU A 18 1.79 10.44 34.62
C GLU A 18 1.76 11.54 33.54
N VAL A 19 0.56 12.10 33.38
CA VAL A 19 0.25 13.34 32.67
C VAL A 19 0.47 14.53 33.60
N LYS A 20 1.13 15.59 33.12
CA LYS A 20 0.99 16.95 33.68
C LYS A 20 0.56 17.93 32.60
N GLN A 21 -0.51 18.66 32.92
CA GLN A 21 -1.10 19.74 32.13
C GLN A 21 -0.17 20.95 32.04
N VAL A 22 -0.21 21.64 30.90
CA VAL A 22 0.30 23.00 30.76
C VAL A 22 -0.82 23.91 30.24
N VAL A 23 -0.92 25.05 30.93
CA VAL A 23 -1.94 26.09 30.91
C VAL A 23 -1.79 26.98 29.67
N GLU A 24 -2.93 27.33 29.09
CA GLU A 24 -3.09 28.25 27.97
C GLU A 24 -3.03 29.70 28.45
N ASN A 25 -2.16 30.53 27.86
CA ASN A 25 -2.09 31.96 28.13
C ASN A 25 -2.50 32.76 26.88
N GLN A 26 -3.60 33.51 27.01
CA GLN A 26 -3.99 34.57 26.08
C GLN A 26 -3.21 35.86 26.35
N PRO A 27 -2.88 36.68 25.34
CA PRO A 27 -2.34 38.01 25.57
C PRO A 27 -3.46 39.07 25.68
N GLU A 28 -3.35 39.89 26.72
CA GLU A 28 -4.16 41.07 27.01
C GLU A 28 -3.99 42.17 25.94
N THR A 29 -5.09 42.83 25.56
CA THR A 29 -5.08 44.07 24.77
C THR A 29 -5.65 45.23 25.58
N THR A 30 -4.86 46.28 25.76
CA THR A 30 -5.25 47.56 26.35
C THR A 30 -5.83 48.47 25.26
N PRO A 31 -6.94 49.20 25.48
CA PRO A 31 -7.57 50.00 24.44
C PRO A 31 -6.98 51.42 24.37
N LEU A 32 -6.65 51.88 23.15
CA LEU A 32 -6.29 53.28 22.89
C LEU A 32 -7.49 54.03 22.26
N ALA A 33 -7.73 55.22 22.78
CA ALA A 33 -8.91 56.05 22.58
C ALA A 33 -9.15 56.52 21.12
N ALA A 34 -10.44 56.69 20.81
CA ALA A 34 -10.95 57.25 19.57
C ALA A 34 -10.82 58.79 19.52
N ASN A 35 -10.53 59.33 18.33
CA ASN A 35 -10.89 60.68 17.94
C ASN A 35 -11.32 60.68 16.46
N PRO A 36 -12.48 61.28 16.10
CA PRO A 36 -12.98 61.27 14.73
C PRO A 36 -12.62 62.57 14.01
N ALA A 37 -11.96 62.45 12.86
CA ALA A 37 -11.90 63.52 11.87
C ALA A 37 -12.04 62.91 10.49
N ALA A 38 -13.20 63.17 9.86
CA ALA A 38 -13.47 62.80 8.49
C ALA A 38 -12.62 63.67 7.54
N GLU A 39 -11.63 63.05 6.89
CA GLU A 39 -10.94 63.62 5.74
C GLU A 39 -11.30 62.87 4.46
N LEU A 40 -11.77 63.62 3.48
CA LEU A 40 -12.04 63.18 2.11
C LEU A 40 -10.77 62.59 1.47
N VAL A 41 -10.75 61.27 1.28
CA VAL A 41 -9.68 60.58 0.54
C VAL A 41 -9.84 60.86 -0.95
N LYS A 42 -8.99 61.75 -1.49
CA LYS A 42 -8.72 61.83 -2.94
C LYS A 42 -8.09 60.49 -3.37
N SER A 43 -8.68 59.81 -4.35
CA SER A 43 -8.14 58.54 -4.86
C SER A 43 -6.78 58.77 -5.52
N SER A 44 -5.70 58.39 -4.83
CA SER A 44 -4.36 58.33 -5.40
C SER A 44 -4.35 57.47 -6.67
N PRO A 45 -3.58 57.81 -7.72
CA PRO A 45 -3.46 56.97 -8.90
C PRO A 45 -2.97 55.59 -8.48
N VAL A 46 -3.70 54.55 -8.89
CA VAL A 46 -3.38 53.15 -8.60
C VAL A 46 -1.93 52.88 -9.01
N SER A 47 -1.13 52.35 -8.07
CA SER A 47 0.29 52.09 -8.34
C SER A 47 0.44 51.11 -9.51
N LEU A 48 1.54 51.21 -10.27
CA LEU A 48 1.83 50.27 -11.36
C LEU A 48 1.76 48.82 -10.86
N THR A 49 2.29 48.57 -9.66
CA THR A 49 2.24 47.29 -8.98
C THR A 49 0.82 46.79 -8.79
N ASP A 50 -0.10 47.63 -8.29
CA ASP A 50 -1.50 47.23 -8.10
C ASP A 50 -2.19 46.92 -9.42
N ARG A 51 -1.86 47.66 -10.49
CA ARG A 51 -2.41 47.39 -11.84
C ARG A 51 -1.95 46.04 -12.37
N VAL A 52 -0.66 45.73 -12.21
CA VAL A 52 -0.09 44.42 -12.59
C VAL A 52 -0.72 43.30 -11.76
N ASN A 53 -0.80 43.46 -10.44
CA ASN A 53 -1.36 42.45 -9.55
C ASN A 53 -2.82 42.14 -9.89
N ARG A 54 -3.66 43.17 -10.10
CA ARG A 54 -5.05 42.98 -10.50
C ARG A 54 -5.18 42.28 -11.85
N PHE A 55 -4.36 42.66 -12.83
CA PHE A 55 -4.34 41.97 -14.12
C PHE A 55 -4.02 40.48 -13.93
N LEU A 56 -2.92 40.16 -13.25
CA LEU A 56 -2.48 38.79 -13.02
C LEU A 56 -3.53 37.96 -12.28
N GLN A 57 -4.11 38.49 -11.20
CA GLN A 57 -5.17 37.82 -10.43
C GLN A 57 -6.47 37.63 -11.21
N SER A 58 -6.78 38.54 -12.14
CA SER A 58 -7.99 38.44 -12.96
C SER A 58 -7.84 37.45 -14.12
N ALA A 59 -6.62 37.27 -14.63
CA ALA A 59 -6.35 36.50 -15.84
C ALA A 59 -5.86 35.07 -15.55
N TYR A 60 -5.25 34.82 -14.39
CA TYR A 60 -4.65 33.53 -14.07
C TYR A 60 -4.82 33.13 -12.60
N ASP A 61 -4.90 31.83 -12.38
CA ASP A 61 -4.71 31.20 -11.08
C ASP A 61 -3.22 30.91 -10.91
N PHE A 62 -2.59 31.42 -9.85
CA PHE A 62 -1.20 31.12 -9.49
C PHE A 62 -1.13 30.34 -8.20
N ARG A 63 -0.16 29.41 -8.11
CA ARG A 63 0.16 28.68 -6.88
C ARG A 63 1.65 28.39 -6.82
N TYR A 64 2.23 28.41 -5.63
CA TYR A 64 3.64 28.11 -5.43
C TYR A 64 3.82 26.67 -4.91
N ASN A 65 4.52 25.83 -5.68
CA ASN A 65 4.72 24.43 -5.38
C ASN A 65 5.88 24.26 -4.38
N LEU A 66 5.57 23.83 -3.15
CA LEU A 66 6.57 23.66 -2.09
C LEU A 66 7.58 22.52 -2.33
N LEU A 67 7.33 21.62 -3.27
CA LEU A 67 8.24 20.49 -3.55
C LEU A 67 9.21 20.79 -4.69
N THR A 68 8.73 21.47 -5.74
CA THR A 68 9.60 21.89 -6.86
C THR A 68 10.21 23.26 -6.64
N GLU A 69 9.71 24.02 -5.66
CA GLU A 69 10.08 25.41 -5.38
C GLU A 69 9.78 26.38 -6.55
N GLU A 70 8.81 26.02 -7.40
CA GLU A 70 8.41 26.78 -8.59
C GLU A 70 6.99 27.36 -8.49
N THR A 71 6.77 28.51 -9.12
CA THR A 71 5.42 29.07 -9.32
C THR A 71 4.78 28.42 -10.54
N GLU A 72 3.58 27.89 -10.35
CA GLU A 72 2.75 27.31 -11.41
C GLU A 72 1.55 28.21 -11.70
N PHE A 73 1.04 28.15 -12.93
CA PHE A 73 -0.11 28.93 -13.37
C PHE A 73 -1.09 28.14 -14.24
N ARG A 74 -2.32 28.68 -14.30
CA ARG A 74 -3.41 28.25 -15.18
C ARG A 74 -4.24 29.48 -15.57
N PRO A 75 -4.83 29.56 -16.78
CA PRO A 75 -5.79 30.61 -17.10
C PRO A 75 -7.01 30.59 -16.16
N ALA A 76 -7.39 31.76 -15.65
CA ALA A 76 -8.51 31.89 -14.72
C ALA A 76 -9.81 31.36 -15.34
N GLY A 77 -10.63 30.68 -14.53
CA GLY A 77 -11.93 30.13 -14.95
C GLY A 77 -11.86 28.81 -15.73
N LYS A 78 -10.67 28.28 -16.03
CA LYS A 78 -10.51 26.98 -16.70
C LYS A 78 -10.34 25.81 -15.72
N VAL A 79 -11.37 25.57 -14.92
CA VAL A 79 -11.40 24.46 -13.96
C VAL A 79 -11.31 23.13 -14.73
N GLY A 80 -10.17 22.43 -14.64
CA GLY A 80 -9.89 21.17 -15.34
C GLY A 80 -8.64 21.19 -16.23
N GLU A 81 -8.12 22.37 -16.58
CA GLU A 81 -6.77 22.47 -17.14
C GLU A 81 -5.74 22.31 -16.01
N GLY A 82 -4.67 21.54 -16.28
CA GLY A 82 -3.56 21.37 -15.36
C GLY A 82 -2.74 22.65 -15.23
N PHE A 83 -2.10 22.82 -14.08
CA PHE A 83 -1.14 23.90 -13.90
C PHE A 83 0.16 23.62 -14.64
N SER A 84 0.82 24.67 -15.13
CA SER A 84 2.11 24.61 -15.81
C SER A 84 3.13 25.50 -15.07
N SER A 85 4.39 25.08 -15.00
CA SER A 85 5.45 25.91 -14.40
C SER A 85 5.63 27.22 -15.16
N VAL A 86 5.87 28.31 -14.44
CA VAL A 86 6.19 29.61 -15.03
C VAL A 86 7.67 29.66 -15.40
N GLY A 87 7.97 29.65 -16.69
CA GLY A 87 9.30 29.90 -17.23
C GLY A 87 9.45 31.30 -17.84
N LYS A 88 10.62 31.54 -18.44
CA LYS A 88 10.91 32.82 -19.13
C LYS A 88 9.94 33.10 -20.30
N ARG A 89 9.48 32.05 -20.99
CA ARG A 89 8.54 32.18 -22.11
C ARG A 89 7.16 32.65 -21.63
N GLU A 90 6.73 32.14 -20.49
CA GLU A 90 5.45 32.45 -19.86
C GLU A 90 5.49 33.87 -19.30
N LEU A 91 6.59 34.26 -18.65
CA LEU A 91 6.82 35.66 -18.21
C LEU A 91 6.70 36.66 -19.36
N ASN A 92 7.34 36.38 -20.50
CA ASN A 92 7.24 37.23 -21.69
C ASN A 92 5.78 37.32 -22.19
N THR A 93 5.04 36.21 -22.14
CA THR A 93 3.62 36.17 -22.51
C THR A 93 2.79 37.07 -21.59
N PHE A 94 2.96 36.96 -20.28
CA PHE A 94 2.27 37.81 -19.30
C PHE A 94 2.58 39.30 -19.51
N CYS A 95 3.83 39.63 -19.87
CA CYS A 95 4.27 40.99 -20.17
C CYS A 95 3.57 41.57 -21.40
N LEU A 96 3.53 40.82 -22.51
CA LEU A 96 2.83 41.22 -23.73
C LEU A 96 1.32 41.40 -23.49
N GLU A 97 0.72 40.51 -22.71
CA GLU A 97 -0.70 40.59 -22.36
C GLU A 97 -1.05 41.78 -21.45
N ALA A 98 -0.14 42.15 -20.54
CA ALA A 98 -0.28 43.35 -19.72
C ALA A 98 -0.17 44.62 -20.58
N HIS A 99 0.78 44.66 -21.52
CA HIS A 99 0.94 45.78 -22.46
C HIS A 99 -0.29 45.96 -23.35
N ALA A 100 -0.87 44.87 -23.84
CA ALA A 100 -2.12 44.91 -24.62
C ALA A 100 -3.30 45.51 -23.84
N ARG A 101 -3.24 45.46 -22.50
CA ARG A 101 -4.22 46.07 -21.58
C ARG A 101 -3.80 47.45 -21.07
N GLY A 102 -2.77 48.06 -21.69
CA GLY A 102 -2.28 49.40 -21.37
C GLY A 102 -1.47 49.49 -20.08
N ILE A 103 -0.97 48.36 -19.55
CA ILE A 103 -0.14 48.31 -18.35
C ILE A 103 1.32 48.24 -18.79
N ALA A 104 2.07 49.33 -18.66
CA ALA A 104 3.48 49.39 -19.03
C ALA A 104 4.37 48.80 -17.92
N CYS A 105 4.45 47.46 -17.84
CA CYS A 105 5.28 46.74 -16.88
C CYS A 105 6.48 46.08 -17.54
N TRP A 106 7.52 45.80 -16.76
CA TRP A 106 8.67 45.00 -17.18
C TRP A 106 8.57 43.58 -16.62
N ASP A 107 9.32 42.63 -17.19
CA ASP A 107 9.38 41.24 -16.69
C ASP A 107 9.72 41.17 -15.19
N LYS A 108 10.53 42.12 -14.70
CA LYS A 108 10.86 42.24 -13.27
C LYS A 108 9.66 42.58 -12.40
N ASP A 109 8.70 43.37 -12.89
CA ASP A 109 7.52 43.75 -12.11
C ASP A 109 6.57 42.55 -11.97
N ILE A 110 6.45 41.74 -13.03
CA ILE A 110 5.69 40.48 -12.99
C ILE A 110 6.41 39.45 -12.11
N SER A 111 7.72 39.30 -12.28
CA SER A 111 8.53 38.37 -11.49
C SER A 111 8.46 38.69 -10.00
N ARG A 112 8.49 39.97 -9.61
CA ARG A 112 8.33 40.39 -8.21
C ARG A 112 7.02 39.89 -7.61
N TYR A 113 5.91 39.94 -8.36
CA TYR A 113 4.65 39.39 -7.89
C TYR A 113 4.72 37.86 -7.78
N LEU A 114 5.16 37.18 -8.85
CA LEU A 114 5.14 35.72 -8.94
C LEU A 114 6.08 34.99 -7.96
N TYR A 115 7.17 35.64 -7.55
CA TYR A 115 8.11 35.13 -6.56
C TYR A 115 7.93 35.75 -5.17
N SER A 116 6.83 36.47 -4.95
CA SER A 116 6.48 36.99 -3.62
C SER A 116 5.51 36.07 -2.89
N THR A 117 5.39 36.30 -1.59
CA THR A 117 4.38 35.65 -0.74
C THR A 117 2.94 36.04 -1.09
N CYS A 118 2.71 36.91 -2.09
CA CYS A 118 1.39 37.17 -2.62
C CYS A 118 0.82 35.98 -3.40
N VAL A 119 1.68 35.10 -3.92
CA VAL A 119 1.23 33.81 -4.49
C VAL A 119 1.11 32.80 -3.36
N SER A 120 -0.08 32.20 -3.22
CA SER A 120 -0.32 31.21 -2.17
C SER A 120 0.50 29.95 -2.43
N ALA A 121 1.25 29.51 -1.42
CA ALA A 121 1.96 28.25 -1.44
C ALA A 121 1.01 27.08 -1.20
N TYR A 122 1.27 25.95 -1.84
CA TYR A 122 0.54 24.71 -1.63
C TYR A 122 1.51 23.53 -1.55
N HIS A 123 1.10 22.48 -0.84
CA HIS A 123 1.85 21.23 -0.77
C HIS A 123 1.19 20.19 -1.68
N PRO A 124 1.77 19.82 -2.84
CA PRO A 124 1.14 18.93 -3.81
C PRO A 124 0.66 17.60 -3.23
N PHE A 125 1.42 16.98 -2.32
CA PHE A 125 0.97 15.75 -1.67
C PHE A 125 -0.22 15.95 -0.74
N LEU A 126 -0.30 17.08 -0.01
CA LEU A 126 -1.43 17.30 0.90
C LEU A 126 -2.68 17.60 0.07
N LEU A 127 -2.55 18.43 -0.97
CA LEU A 127 -3.63 18.68 -1.92
C LEU A 127 -4.13 17.39 -2.56
N TYR A 128 -3.22 16.51 -3.01
CA TYR A 128 -3.61 15.20 -3.54
C TYR A 128 -4.43 14.39 -2.54
N MET A 129 -4.00 14.34 -1.27
CA MET A 129 -4.71 13.62 -0.21
C MET A 129 -6.08 14.22 0.11
N ASP A 130 -6.19 15.55 0.10
CA ASP A 130 -7.42 16.29 0.37
C ASP A 130 -8.42 16.21 -0.81
N GLU A 131 -7.92 16.14 -2.04
CA GLU A 131 -8.71 16.04 -3.28
C GLU A 131 -8.92 14.59 -3.75
N LEU A 132 -8.52 13.59 -2.94
CA LEU A 132 -8.75 12.19 -3.30
C LEU A 132 -10.24 11.99 -3.60
N PRO A 133 -10.58 11.37 -4.75
CA PRO A 133 -11.96 11.06 -5.06
C PRO A 133 -12.53 10.13 -3.99
N ALA A 134 -13.85 10.12 -3.86
CA ALA A 134 -14.54 9.10 -3.07
C ALA A 134 -14.02 7.71 -3.46
N TRP A 135 -13.85 6.86 -2.46
CA TRP A 135 -13.30 5.52 -2.64
C TRP A 135 -14.03 4.77 -3.76
N ASP A 136 -13.27 4.36 -4.77
CA ASP A 136 -13.74 3.57 -5.90
C ASP A 136 -13.13 2.17 -5.79
N GLU A 137 -14.00 1.18 -5.54
CA GLU A 137 -13.62 -0.21 -5.30
C GLU A 137 -12.72 -0.74 -6.42
N VAL A 138 -11.63 -1.43 -6.05
CA VAL A 138 -10.70 -1.99 -7.03
C VAL A 138 -11.14 -3.39 -7.38
N GLU A 139 -11.97 -3.52 -8.40
CA GLU A 139 -12.36 -4.83 -8.89
C GLU A 139 -11.27 -5.47 -9.77
N LEU A 140 -10.91 -6.71 -9.45
CA LEU A 140 -10.09 -7.57 -10.31
C LEU A 140 -10.90 -8.12 -11.51
N THR A 141 -11.49 -7.26 -12.33
CA THR A 141 -12.26 -7.64 -13.53
C THR A 141 -11.39 -7.76 -14.78
N SER A 142 -10.48 -6.82 -14.98
CA SER A 142 -9.58 -6.82 -16.14
C SER A 142 -8.18 -6.32 -15.77
N LYS A 143 -7.17 -6.90 -16.43
CA LYS A 143 -5.78 -6.48 -16.28
C LYS A 143 -5.61 -4.99 -16.58
N GLY A 144 -6.25 -4.51 -17.64
CA GLY A 144 -6.11 -3.13 -18.14
C GLY A 144 -6.51 -2.05 -17.12
N ASN A 145 -7.67 -2.21 -16.47
CA ASN A 145 -8.15 -1.26 -15.47
C ASN A 145 -7.21 -1.19 -14.27
N VAL A 146 -6.83 -2.34 -13.72
CA VAL A 146 -5.93 -2.39 -12.56
C VAL A 146 -4.55 -1.84 -12.91
N THR A 147 -4.00 -2.17 -14.09
CA THR A 147 -2.70 -1.61 -14.52
C THR A 147 -2.72 -0.09 -14.64
N ARG A 148 -3.86 0.51 -15.00
CA ARG A 148 -4.02 1.97 -15.02
C ARG A 148 -4.05 2.55 -13.62
N LYS A 149 -4.88 1.98 -12.73
CA LYS A 149 -4.92 2.39 -11.32
C LYS A 149 -3.53 2.25 -10.66
N MET A 150 -2.73 1.26 -11.06
CA MET A 150 -1.36 1.06 -10.54
C MET A 150 -0.35 2.18 -10.89
N SER A 151 -0.60 2.94 -11.96
CA SER A 151 0.22 4.11 -12.32
C SER A 151 -0.30 5.43 -11.76
N GLU A 152 -1.56 5.46 -11.33
CA GLU A 152 -2.25 6.70 -10.90
C GLU A 152 -2.40 6.76 -9.37
N MET A 153 -2.44 5.62 -8.67
CA MET A 153 -2.69 5.53 -7.23
C MET A 153 -1.51 4.92 -6.48
N GLY A 154 -1.17 5.45 -5.31
CA GLY A 154 -0.10 4.91 -4.46
C GLY A 154 -0.49 3.64 -3.68
N LEU A 155 -1.78 3.45 -3.41
CA LEU A 155 -2.30 2.29 -2.67
C LEU A 155 -3.61 1.80 -3.29
N LEU A 156 -3.70 0.50 -3.55
CA LEU A 156 -4.89 -0.17 -4.06
C LEU A 156 -5.45 -1.08 -2.98
N ASN A 157 -6.61 -0.72 -2.44
CA ASN A 157 -7.31 -1.52 -1.44
C ASN A 157 -8.22 -2.56 -2.09
N LEU A 158 -7.97 -3.83 -1.79
CA LEU A 158 -8.77 -4.99 -2.15
C LEU A 158 -9.64 -5.35 -0.94
N ASP A 159 -10.78 -4.68 -0.81
CA ASP A 159 -11.71 -4.98 0.27
C ASP A 159 -12.32 -6.38 0.10
N GLU A 160 -12.67 -7.00 1.22
CA GLU A 160 -13.20 -8.37 1.31
C GLU A 160 -12.45 -9.36 0.39
N PHE A 161 -11.14 -9.40 0.55
CA PHE A 161 -10.22 -10.17 -0.28
C PHE A 161 -10.64 -11.63 -0.48
N ASP A 162 -11.32 -12.21 0.51
CA ASP A 162 -11.85 -13.57 0.46
C ASP A 162 -13.03 -13.79 -0.50
N LYS A 163 -13.67 -12.72 -0.99
CA LYS A 163 -14.68 -12.81 -2.06
C LYS A 163 -14.05 -13.15 -3.41
N TYR A 164 -12.76 -12.90 -3.61
CA TYR A 164 -12.12 -13.20 -4.88
C TYR A 164 -11.97 -14.72 -5.09
N PRO A 165 -12.53 -15.28 -6.18
CA PRO A 165 -12.38 -16.69 -6.46
C PRO A 165 -10.93 -17.06 -6.76
N ALA A 166 -10.57 -18.31 -6.49
CA ALA A 166 -9.22 -18.84 -6.75
C ALA A 166 -8.75 -18.64 -8.20
N SER A 167 -9.68 -18.56 -9.16
CA SER A 167 -9.39 -18.29 -10.58
C SER A 167 -8.79 -16.90 -10.84
N LYS A 168 -9.03 -15.92 -9.97
CA LYS A 168 -8.46 -14.55 -10.08
C LYS A 168 -7.09 -14.42 -9.41
N MET A 169 -6.71 -15.37 -8.56
CA MET A 169 -5.42 -15.33 -7.85
C MET A 169 -4.19 -15.32 -8.78
N PRO A 170 -4.16 -16.06 -9.91
CA PRO A 170 -3.06 -15.95 -10.87
C PRO A 170 -2.93 -14.55 -11.49
N LEU A 171 -4.05 -13.91 -11.81
CA LEU A 171 -4.05 -12.54 -12.34
C LEU A 171 -3.49 -11.55 -11.32
N LEU A 172 -3.96 -11.62 -10.07
CA LEU A 172 -3.44 -10.77 -9.00
C LEU A 172 -1.93 -10.99 -8.78
N LYS A 173 -1.48 -12.24 -8.72
CA LYS A 173 -0.03 -12.55 -8.59
C LYS A 173 0.79 -11.98 -9.75
N ASN A 174 0.25 -12.04 -10.97
CA ASN A 174 0.89 -11.41 -12.12
C ASN A 174 1.01 -9.90 -11.93
N LEU A 175 -0.10 -9.23 -11.57
CA LEU A 175 -0.14 -7.79 -11.33
C LEU A 175 0.83 -7.35 -10.23
N MET A 176 0.90 -8.07 -9.12
CA MET A 176 1.82 -7.77 -8.01
C MET A 176 3.29 -7.92 -8.41
N GLN A 177 3.61 -8.77 -9.37
CA GLN A 177 4.98 -9.03 -9.83
C GLN A 177 5.40 -8.12 -11.01
N MET A 178 4.47 -7.39 -11.64
CA MET A 178 4.79 -6.52 -12.77
C MET A 178 5.69 -5.36 -12.32
N ALA A 179 6.89 -5.26 -12.90
CA ALA A 179 7.84 -4.18 -12.63
C ALA A 179 7.55 -2.91 -13.46
N ASN A 180 7.15 -3.07 -14.73
CA ASN A 180 6.88 -1.97 -15.66
C ASN A 180 5.44 -2.03 -16.18
N LEU A 181 4.75 -0.88 -16.23
CA LEU A 181 3.38 -0.77 -16.73
C LEU A 181 3.38 -0.22 -18.16
N ASN A 182 3.14 -1.09 -19.13
CA ASN A 182 2.91 -0.70 -20.52
C ASN A 182 1.41 -0.46 -20.73
N LEU A 183 0.96 0.81 -20.69
CA LEU A 183 -0.44 1.15 -20.95
C LEU A 183 -0.64 1.63 -22.39
N CYS A 184 -1.75 1.19 -22.98
CA CYS A 184 -2.28 1.70 -24.24
C CYS A 184 -3.57 2.45 -23.92
N LYS A 185 -3.63 3.76 -24.19
CA LYS A 185 -4.88 4.53 -24.04
C LYS A 185 -5.88 4.02 -25.08
N ALA A 186 -7.18 4.05 -24.76
CA ALA A 186 -8.27 3.48 -25.57
C ALA A 186 -8.38 3.98 -27.03
N TYR A 187 -7.56 4.95 -27.46
CA TYR A 187 -7.54 5.48 -28.82
C TYR A 187 -6.13 5.87 -29.34
N GLN A 188 -5.05 5.43 -28.66
CA GLN A 188 -3.67 5.72 -29.10
C GLN A 188 -2.90 4.43 -29.39
N ARG A 189 -2.33 4.31 -30.59
CA ARG A 189 -1.55 3.14 -31.03
C ARG A 189 -0.22 2.94 -30.26
N ASN A 190 0.23 3.96 -29.52
CA ASN A 190 1.53 3.97 -28.88
C ASN A 190 1.42 3.60 -27.40
N TYR A 191 2.13 2.53 -27.01
CA TYR A 191 2.31 2.17 -25.61
C TYR A 191 3.13 3.25 -24.90
N ARG A 192 2.65 3.73 -23.75
CA ARG A 192 3.44 4.55 -22.84
C ARG A 192 3.85 3.70 -21.65
N ASN A 193 5.13 3.76 -21.31
CA ASN A 193 5.67 3.15 -20.11
C ASN A 193 5.41 4.12 -18.96
N LEU A 194 4.58 3.71 -18.01
CA LEU A 194 4.24 4.52 -16.84
C LEU A 194 4.88 3.92 -15.59
N PRO A 195 5.32 4.77 -14.64
CA PRO A 195 5.88 4.27 -13.39
C PRO A 195 4.82 3.50 -12.61
N ARG A 196 5.20 2.34 -12.08
CA ARG A 196 4.40 1.62 -11.10
C ARG A 196 4.62 2.26 -9.73
N ILE A 197 3.60 2.93 -9.23
CA ILE A 197 3.64 3.57 -7.91
C ILE A 197 2.78 2.83 -6.87
N ALA A 198 1.82 2.02 -7.31
CA ALA A 198 0.89 1.34 -6.41
C ALA A 198 1.49 0.20 -5.59
N SER A 199 1.15 0.22 -4.31
CA SER A 199 1.15 -0.95 -3.43
C SER A 199 -0.26 -1.54 -3.30
N PHE A 200 -0.37 -2.80 -2.89
CA PHE A 200 -1.66 -3.46 -2.64
C PHE A 200 -1.86 -3.66 -1.15
N ILE A 201 -3.07 -3.39 -0.67
CA ILE A 201 -3.55 -3.78 0.65
C ILE A 201 -4.87 -4.51 0.47
N GLY A 202 -5.24 -5.36 1.41
CA GLY A 202 -6.54 -5.99 1.41
C GLY A 202 -6.99 -6.36 2.81
N THR A 203 -8.30 -6.35 2.99
CA THR A 203 -8.98 -6.70 4.24
C THR A 203 -9.77 -7.98 4.02
N SER A 204 -9.87 -8.82 5.05
CA SER A 204 -10.71 -10.00 4.99
C SER A 204 -11.20 -10.38 6.37
N ASN A 205 -12.38 -10.99 6.39
CA ASN A 205 -12.97 -11.58 7.59
C ASN A 205 -12.54 -13.04 7.80
N ARG A 206 -11.80 -13.62 6.85
CA ARG A 206 -11.35 -15.01 6.91
C ARG A 206 -9.87 -15.09 7.25
N PHE A 207 -9.51 -16.13 7.99
CA PHE A 207 -8.12 -16.42 8.31
C PHE A 207 -7.42 -17.24 7.20
N ASP A 208 -8.19 -18.05 6.47
CA ASP A 208 -7.70 -19.00 5.45
C ASP A 208 -7.59 -18.36 4.05
N LEU A 209 -6.79 -17.30 3.94
CA LEU A 209 -6.68 -16.45 2.75
C LEU A 209 -5.83 -17.05 1.62
N LEU A 210 -4.81 -17.84 1.98
CA LEU A 210 -3.81 -18.30 1.03
C LEU A 210 -4.07 -19.74 0.61
N SER A 211 -4.39 -19.98 -0.65
CA SER A 211 -4.63 -21.33 -1.17
C SER A 211 -3.43 -21.97 -1.87
N ASP A 212 -2.38 -21.20 -2.15
CA ASP A 212 -1.19 -21.68 -2.90
C ASP A 212 0.10 -21.40 -2.10
N PRO A 213 0.83 -22.45 -1.69
CA PRO A 213 2.04 -22.31 -0.88
C PRO A 213 3.20 -21.64 -1.64
N THR A 214 3.30 -21.78 -2.97
CA THR A 214 4.39 -21.18 -3.76
C THR A 214 4.21 -19.67 -3.97
N GLY A 215 2.97 -19.20 -3.90
CA GLY A 215 2.58 -17.81 -4.08
C GLY A 215 2.68 -16.94 -2.82
N SER A 216 2.75 -17.57 -1.64
CA SER A 216 2.56 -16.95 -0.33
C SER A 216 3.54 -15.82 0.00
N ARG A 217 4.79 -15.87 -0.49
CA ARG A 217 5.81 -14.82 -0.24
C ARG A 217 5.44 -13.41 -0.73
N ARG A 218 4.41 -13.28 -1.55
CA ARG A 218 3.94 -11.99 -2.08
C ARG A 218 2.97 -11.28 -1.13
N PHE A 219 2.56 -11.95 -0.05
CA PHE A 219 1.59 -11.44 0.92
C PHE A 219 2.25 -11.24 2.27
N LEU A 220 1.92 -10.15 2.96
CA LEU A 220 2.22 -9.96 4.37
C LEU A 220 0.91 -10.06 5.14
N CYS A 221 0.60 -11.25 5.65
CA CYS A 221 -0.64 -11.47 6.38
C CYS A 221 -0.48 -11.06 7.84
N VAL A 222 -1.38 -10.19 8.33
CA VAL A 222 -1.39 -9.73 9.71
C VAL A 222 -2.77 -9.97 10.29
N GLU A 223 -2.84 -10.67 11.42
CA GLU A 223 -4.08 -10.85 12.16
C GLU A 223 -4.31 -9.64 13.07
N VAL A 224 -5.45 -8.96 12.88
CA VAL A 224 -5.85 -7.82 13.70
C VAL A 224 -6.71 -8.33 14.85
N LYS A 225 -6.13 -8.42 16.06
CA LYS A 225 -6.79 -8.98 17.26
C LYS A 225 -7.71 -8.00 17.99
N GLY A 226 -7.62 -6.71 17.69
CA GLY A 226 -8.35 -5.66 18.38
C GLY A 226 -8.36 -4.35 17.60
N LYS A 227 -8.96 -3.31 18.17
CA LYS A 227 -8.96 -1.98 17.56
C LYS A 227 -7.54 -1.43 17.48
N ILE A 228 -7.17 -0.95 16.29
CA ILE A 228 -5.89 -0.27 16.08
C ILE A 228 -6.05 1.16 16.58
N ASP A 229 -5.24 1.56 17.55
CA ASP A 229 -5.16 2.94 18.01
C ASP A 229 -4.30 3.75 17.03
N CYS A 230 -4.91 4.75 16.41
CA CYS A 230 -4.27 5.65 15.45
C CYS A 230 -4.04 7.07 16.01
N SER A 231 -4.35 7.32 17.29
CA SER A 231 -4.36 8.67 17.87
C SER A 231 -2.98 9.33 18.00
N HIS A 232 -1.91 8.53 18.10
CA HIS A 232 -0.54 9.00 18.39
C HIS A 232 0.45 8.76 17.24
N ILE A 233 -0.01 8.79 15.99
CA ILE A 233 0.87 8.61 14.83
C ILE A 233 1.49 9.96 14.42
N GLU A 234 2.76 10.16 14.73
CA GLU A 234 3.51 11.35 14.31
C GLU A 234 4.01 11.23 12.86
N HIS A 235 3.11 11.49 11.92
CA HIS A 235 3.38 11.34 10.47
C HIS A 235 4.62 12.12 10.00
N LYS A 236 4.85 13.34 10.50
CA LYS A 236 6.01 14.17 10.11
C LYS A 236 7.33 13.44 10.39
N GLN A 237 7.45 12.84 11.56
CA GLN A 237 8.66 12.13 11.96
C GLN A 237 8.84 10.83 11.16
N ILE A 238 7.75 10.08 10.94
CA ILE A 238 7.78 8.85 10.13
C ILE A 238 8.26 9.16 8.70
N TYR A 239 7.71 10.21 8.07
CA TYR A 239 8.13 10.61 6.72
C TYR A 239 9.55 11.17 6.69
N ALA A 240 9.98 11.91 7.72
CA ALA A 240 11.34 12.39 7.84
C ALA A 240 12.36 11.23 7.91
N GLN A 241 12.08 10.22 8.74
CA GLN A 241 12.89 9.02 8.84
C GLN A 241 12.90 8.25 7.50
N LEU A 242 11.74 8.03 6.89
CA LEU A 242 11.64 7.32 5.61
C LEU A 242 12.44 8.02 4.51
N LYS A 243 12.35 9.36 4.42
CA LYS A 243 13.13 10.15 3.46
C LYS A 243 14.63 9.99 3.70
N HIS A 244 15.06 10.04 4.96
CA HIS A 244 16.46 9.87 5.32
C HIS A 244 16.99 8.49 4.91
N GLU A 245 16.30 7.41 5.29
CA GLU A 245 16.68 6.03 4.96
C GLU A 245 16.71 5.79 3.43
N LEU A 246 15.75 6.35 2.68
CA LEU A 246 15.75 6.27 1.23
C LEU A 246 16.95 6.97 0.59
N LEU A 247 17.32 8.16 1.09
CA LEU A 247 18.48 8.91 0.60
C LEU A 247 19.81 8.22 0.94
N GLU A 248 19.87 7.52 2.06
CA GLU A 248 21.00 6.66 2.42
C GLU A 248 21.06 5.36 1.59
N GLY A 249 20.06 5.11 0.74
CA GLY A 249 20.00 3.90 -0.10
C GLY A 249 19.65 2.66 0.70
N VAL A 250 18.96 2.80 1.84
CA VAL A 250 18.49 1.67 2.63
C VAL A 250 17.57 0.79 1.77
N ARG A 251 17.79 -0.52 1.87
CA ARG A 251 17.08 -1.52 1.09
C ARG A 251 15.59 -1.56 1.48
N TYR A 252 14.72 -1.53 0.48
CA TYR A 252 13.26 -1.58 0.63
C TYR A 252 12.63 -2.88 0.07
N TRP A 253 13.43 -3.88 -0.30
CA TRP A 253 12.99 -5.21 -0.71
C TRP A 253 13.50 -6.31 0.22
N PHE A 254 12.78 -7.42 0.29
CA PHE A 254 13.13 -8.56 1.14
C PHE A 254 14.30 -9.37 0.57
N THR A 255 15.11 -9.96 1.46
CA THR A 255 16.09 -11.01 1.08
C THR A 255 15.43 -12.38 0.92
N ALA A 256 16.21 -13.33 0.41
CA ALA A 256 15.78 -14.74 0.37
C ALA A 256 15.46 -15.29 1.78
N GLU A 257 16.22 -14.89 2.81
CA GLU A 257 15.99 -15.29 4.20
C GLU A 257 14.68 -14.68 4.72
N GLU A 258 14.46 -13.38 4.50
CA GLU A 258 13.24 -12.68 4.91
C GLU A 258 12.00 -13.21 4.16
N GLU A 259 12.14 -13.54 2.87
CA GLU A 259 11.09 -14.23 2.12
C GLU A 259 10.79 -15.63 2.69
N SER A 260 11.78 -16.32 3.23
CA SER A 260 11.59 -17.62 3.88
C SER A 260 10.88 -17.48 5.22
N GLU A 261 11.29 -16.51 6.05
CA GLU A 261 10.61 -16.15 7.30
C GLU A 261 9.14 -15.79 7.03
N LEU A 262 8.89 -15.00 5.98
CA LEU A 262 7.55 -14.60 5.57
C LEU A 262 6.69 -15.78 5.09
N LYS A 263 7.27 -16.69 4.31
CA LYS A 263 6.56 -17.92 3.90
C LYS A 263 6.16 -18.76 5.10
N GLU A 264 7.06 -18.89 6.08
CA GLU A 264 6.78 -19.62 7.32
C GLU A 264 5.66 -18.95 8.11
N HIS A 265 5.76 -17.64 8.34
CA HIS A 265 4.74 -16.82 8.99
C HIS A 265 3.37 -16.99 8.33
N ASN A 266 3.34 -17.04 6.99
CA ASN A 266 2.14 -17.16 6.20
C ASN A 266 1.49 -18.56 6.22
N LYS A 267 2.18 -19.61 6.67
CA LYS A 267 1.59 -20.97 6.77
C LYS A 267 0.33 -20.99 7.64
N ARG A 268 0.26 -20.14 8.67
CA ARG A 268 -0.93 -20.06 9.54
C ARG A 268 -2.18 -19.59 8.77
N PHE A 269 -2.01 -18.74 7.77
CA PHE A 269 -3.10 -18.18 6.96
C PHE A 269 -3.42 -19.02 5.72
N GLN A 270 -2.78 -20.19 5.56
CA GLN A 270 -3.05 -21.07 4.43
C GLN A 270 -4.31 -21.89 4.65
N ARG A 271 -5.17 -21.96 3.62
CA ARG A 271 -6.32 -22.85 3.62
C ARG A 271 -5.82 -24.29 3.57
N ARG A 272 -6.14 -25.06 4.61
CA ARG A 272 -5.98 -26.51 4.59
C ARG A 272 -7.10 -27.12 3.77
N SER A 273 -6.77 -28.03 2.86
CA SER A 273 -7.80 -28.79 2.15
C SER A 273 -8.44 -29.84 3.08
N MET A 274 -9.70 -30.20 2.84
CA MET A 274 -10.36 -31.29 3.59
C MET A 274 -9.55 -32.60 3.54
N MET A 275 -8.88 -32.85 2.40
CA MET A 275 -7.98 -33.99 2.23
C MET A 275 -6.76 -33.91 3.17
N GLU A 276 -6.18 -32.73 3.35
CA GLU A 276 -5.07 -32.52 4.30
C GLU A 276 -5.51 -32.72 5.74
N GLU A 277 -6.70 -32.22 6.12
CA GLU A 277 -7.24 -32.43 7.46
C GLU A 277 -7.40 -33.92 7.77
N ILE A 278 -7.93 -34.69 6.81
CA ILE A 278 -8.05 -36.15 6.97
C ILE A 278 -6.67 -36.80 6.99
N LEU A 279 -5.73 -36.35 6.15
CA LEU A 279 -4.37 -36.86 6.15
C LEU A 279 -3.73 -36.73 7.54
N TYR A 280 -3.80 -35.55 8.16
CA TYR A 280 -3.27 -35.31 9.49
C TYR A 280 -4.08 -35.97 10.61
N ALA A 281 -5.37 -36.27 10.39
CA ALA A 281 -6.17 -37.07 11.32
C ALA A 281 -5.81 -38.56 11.29
N CYS A 282 -5.38 -39.07 10.13
CA CYS A 282 -5.03 -40.48 9.95
C CYS A 282 -3.55 -40.76 10.22
N PHE A 283 -2.68 -39.82 9.87
CA PHE A 283 -1.24 -40.03 9.81
C PHE A 283 -0.47 -38.80 10.31
N ARG A 284 0.66 -39.06 10.96
CA ARG A 284 1.74 -38.07 11.12
C ARG A 284 3.01 -38.56 10.42
N PRO A 285 3.92 -37.67 9.99
CA PRO A 285 5.21 -38.09 9.49
C PRO A 285 6.00 -38.82 10.59
N ALA A 286 6.79 -39.82 10.18
CA ALA A 286 7.69 -40.52 11.09
C ALA A 286 8.86 -39.61 11.49
N MET A 287 9.14 -39.57 12.78
CA MET A 287 10.28 -38.87 13.39
C MET A 287 11.43 -39.88 13.63
N THR A 288 12.66 -39.39 13.77
CA THR A 288 13.83 -40.24 14.07
C THR A 288 13.76 -40.95 15.42
N GLU A 289 12.90 -40.46 16.32
CA GLU A 289 12.68 -41.01 17.67
C GLU A 289 11.60 -42.10 17.70
N ASP A 290 10.86 -42.28 16.60
CA ASP A 290 9.81 -43.29 16.52
C ASP A 290 10.42 -44.69 16.48
N LYS A 291 9.83 -45.61 17.26
CA LYS A 291 10.18 -47.03 17.19
C LYS A 291 9.84 -47.56 15.81
N ASP A 292 10.74 -48.34 15.21
CA ASP A 292 10.56 -48.94 13.88
C ASP A 292 9.24 -49.70 13.73
N GLU A 293 8.76 -50.32 14.82
CA GLU A 293 7.49 -51.06 14.86
C GLU A 293 6.24 -50.17 14.63
N MET A 294 6.33 -48.88 14.95
CA MET A 294 5.25 -47.90 14.75
C MET A 294 5.28 -47.25 13.36
N VAL A 295 6.43 -47.31 12.69
CA VAL A 295 6.65 -46.64 11.40
C VAL A 295 6.17 -47.54 10.26
N GLN A 296 5.11 -47.11 9.60
CA GLN A 296 4.59 -47.74 8.40
C GLN A 296 5.20 -47.12 7.15
N ARG A 297 5.64 -47.97 6.21
CA ARG A 297 6.15 -47.53 4.90
C ARG A 297 5.07 -47.76 3.86
N LEU A 298 4.30 -46.72 3.57
CA LEU A 298 3.15 -46.80 2.66
C LEU A 298 3.46 -46.12 1.33
N SER A 299 2.91 -46.65 0.24
CA SER A 299 2.90 -45.94 -1.04
C SER A 299 1.87 -44.80 -0.99
N ALA A 300 1.98 -43.82 -1.89
CA ALA A 300 0.95 -42.79 -2.03
C ALA A 300 -0.45 -43.40 -2.30
N ALA A 301 -0.51 -44.52 -3.02
CA ALA A 301 -1.76 -45.20 -3.30
C ALA A 301 -2.37 -45.85 -2.04
N ASP A 302 -1.54 -46.38 -1.14
CA ASP A 302 -2.01 -46.99 0.10
C ASP A 302 -2.54 -45.93 1.08
N ILE A 303 -1.80 -44.82 1.23
CA ILE A 303 -2.28 -43.66 2.01
C ILE A 303 -3.61 -43.18 1.42
N PHE A 304 -3.69 -42.98 0.10
CA PHE A 304 -4.91 -42.52 -0.57
C PHE A 304 -6.12 -43.46 -0.32
N LYS A 305 -5.90 -44.79 -0.31
CA LYS A 305 -6.96 -45.78 0.00
C LYS A 305 -7.46 -45.63 1.42
N VAL A 306 -6.58 -45.41 2.40
CA VAL A 306 -6.97 -45.20 3.80
C VAL A 306 -7.81 -43.93 3.94
N LEU A 307 -7.36 -42.80 3.38
CA LEU A 307 -8.11 -41.55 3.39
C LEU A 307 -9.48 -41.69 2.72
N LYS A 308 -9.54 -42.39 1.58
CA LYS A 308 -10.80 -42.63 0.85
C LYS A 308 -11.76 -43.52 1.63
N LYS A 309 -11.25 -44.49 2.40
CA LYS A 309 -12.07 -45.33 3.28
C LYS A 309 -12.65 -44.51 4.45
N GLN A 310 -11.86 -43.62 5.01
CA GLN A 310 -12.25 -42.82 6.17
C GLN A 310 -13.24 -41.71 5.83
N ASN A 311 -13.05 -41.02 4.70
CA ASN A 311 -14.00 -40.03 4.22
C ASN A 311 -14.08 -40.01 2.68
N PRO A 312 -14.98 -40.82 2.08
CA PRO A 312 -15.14 -40.89 0.63
C PRO A 312 -15.59 -39.57 -0.01
N ALA A 313 -16.31 -38.72 0.73
CA ALA A 313 -16.83 -37.46 0.22
C ALA A 313 -15.72 -36.43 0.01
N ALA A 314 -14.82 -36.29 0.98
CA ALA A 314 -13.67 -35.38 0.90
C ALA A 314 -12.64 -35.77 -0.17
N MET A 315 -12.53 -37.07 -0.46
CA MET A 315 -11.62 -37.60 -1.48
C MET A 315 -12.23 -37.62 -2.89
N ARG A 316 -13.50 -37.22 -3.06
CA ARG A 316 -14.20 -37.21 -4.34
C ARG A 316 -13.59 -36.16 -5.28
N GLY A 317 -13.03 -36.60 -6.40
CA GLY A 317 -12.42 -35.73 -7.41
C GLY A 317 -10.92 -35.43 -7.19
N VAL A 318 -10.31 -35.94 -6.10
CA VAL A 318 -8.87 -35.81 -5.88
C VAL A 318 -8.12 -36.74 -6.85
N ASN A 319 -7.22 -36.18 -7.66
CA ASN A 319 -6.37 -36.96 -8.56
C ASN A 319 -5.23 -37.66 -7.78
N PRO A 320 -5.08 -38.99 -7.85
CA PRO A 320 -4.03 -39.73 -7.14
C PRO A 320 -2.59 -39.26 -7.44
N ASN A 321 -2.33 -38.82 -8.69
CA ASN A 321 -1.01 -38.31 -9.07
C ASN A 321 -0.75 -36.93 -8.46
N ALA A 322 -1.78 -36.07 -8.41
CA ALA A 322 -1.68 -34.78 -7.75
C ALA A 322 -1.49 -34.95 -6.23
N PHE A 323 -2.21 -35.91 -5.63
CA PHE A 323 -2.04 -36.27 -4.21
C PHE A 323 -0.60 -36.67 -3.89
N ALA A 324 0.01 -37.54 -4.70
CA ALA A 324 1.40 -37.95 -4.49
C ALA A 324 2.40 -36.79 -4.54
N GLN A 325 2.12 -35.73 -5.31
CA GLN A 325 2.94 -34.52 -5.36
C GLN A 325 2.77 -33.60 -4.14
N GLN A 326 1.62 -33.67 -3.45
CA GLN A 326 1.31 -32.86 -2.27
C GLN A 326 1.91 -33.42 -0.97
N LEU A 327 2.19 -34.72 -0.89
CA LEU A 327 2.71 -35.36 0.33
C LEU A 327 4.01 -34.73 0.85
N ALA A 328 4.99 -34.48 -0.04
CA ALA A 328 6.26 -33.89 0.37
C ALA A 328 6.12 -32.44 0.91
N PRO A 329 5.38 -31.52 0.25
CA PRO A 329 5.03 -30.22 0.82
C PRO A 329 4.33 -30.28 2.19
N LEU A 330 3.54 -31.32 2.45
CA LEU A 330 2.83 -31.55 3.71
C LEU A 330 3.70 -32.20 4.80
N GLY A 331 5.03 -32.25 4.60
CA GLY A 331 5.95 -32.79 5.60
C GLY A 331 6.09 -34.31 5.56
N PHE A 332 5.58 -34.99 4.53
CA PHE A 332 5.79 -36.43 4.32
C PHE A 332 6.88 -36.65 3.28
N PRO A 333 8.17 -36.78 3.68
CA PRO A 333 9.28 -36.88 2.74
C PRO A 333 9.18 -38.15 1.89
N ARG A 334 9.48 -37.99 0.60
CA ARG A 334 9.46 -39.08 -0.37
C ARG A 334 10.75 -39.88 -0.32
N SER A 335 10.65 -41.18 -0.14
CA SER A 335 11.78 -42.10 -0.14
C SER A 335 11.68 -43.11 -1.29
N ARG A 336 12.81 -43.41 -1.95
CA ARG A 336 12.86 -44.31 -3.12
C ARG A 336 13.13 -45.75 -2.69
N SER A 337 12.38 -46.69 -3.26
CA SER A 337 12.56 -48.15 -3.17
C SER A 337 12.71 -48.74 -4.57
N ARG A 338 13.16 -50.00 -4.65
CA ARG A 338 13.18 -50.83 -5.85
C ARG A 338 11.80 -50.94 -6.53
N TYR A 339 10.72 -50.83 -5.75
CA TYR A 339 9.33 -51.03 -6.23
C TYR A 339 8.54 -49.71 -6.37
N GLY A 340 9.17 -48.55 -6.16
CA GLY A 340 8.52 -47.25 -6.28
C GLY A 340 8.82 -46.30 -5.12
N ASN A 341 8.02 -45.24 -5.01
CA ASN A 341 8.14 -44.25 -3.92
C ASN A 341 7.29 -44.67 -2.72
N TYR A 342 7.86 -44.55 -1.52
CA TYR A 342 7.15 -44.76 -0.25
C TYR A 342 7.35 -43.57 0.69
N TYR A 343 6.48 -43.51 1.68
CA TYR A 343 6.42 -42.46 2.69
C TYR A 343 6.37 -43.14 4.06
N SER A 344 7.26 -42.72 4.95
CA SER A 344 7.29 -43.22 6.33
C SER A 344 6.30 -42.44 7.17
N VAL A 345 5.27 -43.12 7.68
CA VAL A 345 4.16 -42.53 8.42
C VAL A 345 3.88 -43.33 9.68
N VAL A 346 3.36 -42.66 10.70
CA VAL A 346 2.79 -43.31 11.88
C VAL A 346 1.27 -43.11 11.82
N ALA A 347 0.52 -44.22 11.85
CA ALA A 347 -0.93 -44.17 11.89
C ALA A 347 -1.39 -43.66 13.26
N LEU A 348 -2.32 -42.72 13.26
CA LEU A 348 -2.93 -42.18 14.47
C LEU A 348 -4.19 -42.99 14.81
N PRO A 349 -4.45 -43.29 16.09
CA PRO A 349 -5.68 -43.97 16.49
C PRO A 349 -6.91 -43.11 16.13
N GLU A 350 -8.01 -43.77 15.74
CA GLU A 350 -9.31 -43.15 15.46
C GLU A 350 -9.84 -42.45 16.73
N ASN A 351 -9.39 -41.21 16.98
CA ASN A 351 -9.94 -40.16 17.86
C ASN A 351 -8.89 -39.15 18.38
N THR A 352 -7.64 -39.18 17.94
CA THR A 352 -6.73 -38.08 18.23
C THR A 352 -6.98 -36.92 17.27
N PHE A 353 -8.00 -36.11 17.57
CA PHE A 353 -7.97 -34.70 17.17
C PHE A 353 -6.67 -34.12 17.74
N PRO A 354 -5.79 -33.49 16.94
CA PRO A 354 -4.68 -32.74 17.51
C PRO A 354 -5.26 -31.71 18.48
N PRO A 355 -4.65 -31.46 19.65
CA PRO A 355 -5.10 -30.38 20.51
C PRO A 355 -5.11 -29.10 19.69
N ALA A 356 -6.28 -28.45 19.64
CA ALA A 356 -6.39 -27.11 19.11
C ALA A 356 -5.42 -26.23 19.91
N ASN A 357 -4.45 -25.63 19.21
CA ASN A 357 -3.52 -24.62 19.72
C ASN A 357 -2.69 -25.03 20.94
N LEU A 358 -1.50 -25.58 20.69
CA LEU A 358 -0.34 -25.28 21.53
C LEU A 358 0.38 -24.10 20.88
N ASP A 359 -0.09 -22.90 21.20
CA ASP A 359 0.68 -21.66 21.33
C ASP A 359 -0.27 -20.63 21.95
N LYS A 360 -0.10 -20.43 23.25
CA LYS A 360 -0.68 -19.31 24.01
C LYS A 360 0.16 -18.07 23.79
#